data_AF-A0A0G4M019-F1
#
_entry.id   AF-A0A0G4M019-F1
#
_cell.length_a   1.000
_cell.length_b   1.000
_cell.length_c   1.000
_cell.angle_alpha   90.00
_cell.angle_beta   90.00
_cell.angle_gamma   90.00
#
_symmetry.space_group_name_H-M   'P 1'
#
loop_
_entity.id
_entity.type
_entity.pdbx_description
1 polymer ?
#
loop_
_entity_poly.entity_id
_entity_poly.type
_entity_poly.pdbx_seq_one_letter_code
_entity_poly.pdbx_strand_id
1 'polypeptide(L)'
;MRAHLEEVHMPPIVWQAGEGPVITAKKYIVDDATGELPRYLFDKTGVQVTPSVRDQQLEDIPTYRANRKKLRMLLLLRDQNLTSEVESGEDGELEGPVA
;
A
#
# COMPACT_ATOMS: atom_id res chain seq x y z
N MET A 1 44.69 -3.57 -6.83
CA MET A 1 44.37 -2.13 -6.80
C MET A 1 43.39 -1.74 -7.90
N ARG A 2 43.69 -2.00 -9.18
CA ARG A 2 42.82 -1.65 -10.32
C ARG A 2 41.41 -2.27 -10.23
N ALA A 3 41.33 -3.58 -9.97
CA ALA A 3 40.05 -4.28 -9.80
C ALA A 3 39.19 -3.72 -8.65
N HIS A 4 39.81 -3.27 -7.55
CA HIS A 4 39.06 -2.68 -6.42
C HIS A 4 38.43 -1.34 -6.78
N LEU A 5 39.14 -0.50 -7.54
CA LEU A 5 38.58 0.74 -8.06
C LEU A 5 37.41 0.45 -8.99
N GLU A 6 37.55 -0.52 -9.89
CA GLU A 6 36.52 -0.90 -10.86
C GLU A 6 35.28 -1.54 -10.20
N GLU A 7 35.45 -2.41 -9.19
CA GLU A 7 34.32 -3.14 -8.59
C GLU A 7 33.63 -2.38 -7.45
N VAL A 8 34.35 -1.54 -6.70
CA VAL A 8 33.81 -0.89 -5.50
C VAL A 8 33.49 0.58 -5.73
N HIS A 9 34.35 1.29 -6.47
CA HIS A 9 34.26 2.75 -6.58
C HIS A 9 33.64 3.24 -7.88
N MET A 10 33.76 2.50 -8.98
CA MET A 10 33.13 2.87 -10.25
C MET A 10 31.60 2.70 -10.26
N PRO A 11 30.95 1.69 -9.63
CA PRO A 11 29.50 1.52 -9.74
C PRO A 11 28.67 2.73 -9.28
N PRO A 12 29.00 3.42 -8.16
CA PRO A 12 28.31 4.66 -7.78
C PRO A 12 28.46 5.79 -8.81
N ILE A 13 29.63 5.92 -9.45
CA ILE A 13 29.89 6.94 -10.47
C ILE A 13 29.06 6.66 -11.73
N VAL A 14 29.00 5.39 -12.14
CA VAL A 14 28.20 4.94 -13.29
C VAL A 14 26.70 5.18 -13.05
N TRP A 15 26.22 5.00 -11.81
CA TRP A 15 24.85 5.37 -11.42
C TRP A 15 24.58 6.87 -11.55
N GLN A 16 25.49 7.72 -11.08
CA GLN A 16 25.35 9.17 -11.18
C GLN A 16 25.35 9.66 -12.63
N ALA A 17 26.09 8.99 -13.52
CA ALA A 17 26.11 9.27 -14.95
C ALA A 17 24.86 8.77 -15.70
N GLY A 18 23.98 8.00 -15.05
CA GLY A 18 22.78 7.42 -15.67
C GLY A 18 23.03 6.13 -16.45
N GLU A 19 24.26 5.61 -16.46
CA GLU A 19 24.66 4.36 -17.10
C GLU A 19 24.60 3.16 -16.14
N GLY A 20 23.88 3.29 -15.03
CA GLY A 20 23.72 2.23 -14.04
C GLY A 20 23.05 0.97 -14.61
N PRO A 21 23.06 -0.14 -13.85
CA PRO A 21 22.41 -1.38 -14.25
C PRO A 21 20.96 -1.13 -14.64
N VAL A 22 20.64 -1.45 -15.90
CA VAL A 22 19.28 -1.34 -16.41
C VAL A 22 18.49 -2.53 -15.90
N ILE A 23 17.54 -2.27 -15.01
CA ILE A 23 16.59 -3.29 -14.58
C ILE A 23 15.68 -3.59 -15.77
N THR A 24 15.90 -4.72 -16.44
CA THR A 24 14.91 -5.30 -17.36
C THR A 24 13.84 -5.95 -16.51
N ALA A 25 12.97 -5.13 -15.90
CA ALA A 25 11.76 -5.63 -15.30
C ALA A 25 10.95 -6.25 -16.44
N LYS A 26 10.85 -7.59 -16.46
CA LYS A 26 9.89 -8.24 -17.35
C LYS A 26 8.54 -7.59 -17.05
N LYS A 27 7.95 -6.91 -18.05
CA LYS A 27 6.56 -6.47 -17.92
C LYS A 27 5.77 -7.72 -17.57
N TYR A 28 5.15 -7.71 -16.39
CA TYR A 28 4.25 -8.78 -16.01
C TYR A 28 3.04 -8.66 -16.93
N ILE A 29 3.03 -9.46 -17.99
CA ILE A 29 1.86 -9.61 -18.85
C ILE A 29 1.00 -10.65 -18.14
N VAL A 30 -0.09 -10.20 -17.53
CA VAL A 30 -1.09 -11.10 -16.96
C VAL A 30 -1.65 -11.91 -18.12
N ASP A 31 -1.59 -13.24 -18.02
CA ASP A 31 -2.27 -14.12 -18.96
C ASP A 31 -3.77 -14.08 -18.66
N ASP A 32 -4.49 -13.23 -19.41
CA ASP A 32 -5.93 -13.03 -19.26
C ASP A 32 -6.74 -14.29 -19.58
N ALA A 33 -6.13 -15.31 -20.23
CA ALA A 33 -6.81 -16.51 -20.69
C ALA A 33 -7.39 -17.37 -19.55
N THR A 34 -6.73 -17.38 -18.39
CA THR A 34 -7.14 -18.20 -17.24
C THR A 34 -8.08 -17.48 -16.27
N GLY A 35 -8.12 -16.14 -16.29
CA GLY A 35 -8.85 -15.36 -15.29
C GLY A 35 -8.30 -15.46 -13.85
N GLU A 36 -7.36 -16.38 -13.59
CA GLU A 36 -6.74 -16.60 -12.29
C GLU A 36 -5.72 -15.50 -11.95
N LEU A 37 -5.97 -14.83 -10.82
CA LEU A 37 -5.09 -13.80 -10.30
C LEU A 37 -3.89 -14.44 -9.56
N PRO A 38 -2.70 -13.81 -9.58
CA PRO A 38 -1.53 -14.33 -8.89
C PRO A 38 -1.74 -14.49 -7.38
N ARG A 39 -1.19 -15.58 -6.81
CA ARG A 39 -1.37 -15.93 -5.39
C ARG A 39 -0.91 -14.83 -4.41
N TYR A 40 0.05 -14.01 -4.79
CA TYR A 40 0.55 -12.92 -3.94
C TYR A 40 -0.46 -11.76 -3.77
N LEU A 41 -1.54 -11.72 -4.57
CA LEU A 41 -2.63 -10.75 -4.41
C LEU A 41 -3.65 -11.16 -3.36
N PHE A 42 -3.57 -12.37 -2.82
CA PHE A 42 -4.49 -12.91 -1.82
C PHE A 42 -3.83 -13.05 -0.46
N ASP A 43 -4.62 -12.89 0.60
CA ASP A 43 -4.20 -13.15 1.95
C ASP A 43 -4.18 -14.68 2.24
N LYS A 44 -3.89 -15.05 3.49
CA LYS A 44 -3.89 -16.45 3.95
C LYS A 44 -5.28 -17.10 3.90
N THR A 45 -6.35 -16.31 3.84
CA THR A 45 -7.74 -16.77 3.84
C THR A 45 -8.33 -16.85 2.42
N GLY A 46 -7.58 -16.42 1.40
CA GLY A 46 -8.03 -16.37 0.02
C GLY A 46 -8.80 -15.11 -0.35
N VAL A 47 -8.80 -14.08 0.52
CA VAL A 47 -9.37 -12.77 0.24
C VAL A 47 -8.32 -11.92 -0.48
N GLN A 48 -8.72 -11.29 -1.59
CA GLN A 48 -7.84 -10.42 -2.33
C GLN A 48 -7.49 -9.18 -1.50
N VAL A 49 -6.21 -8.98 -1.19
CA VAL A 49 -5.71 -7.88 -0.33
C VAL A 49 -5.90 -6.53 -1.02
N THR A 50 -5.72 -6.49 -2.33
CA THR A 50 -5.92 -5.30 -3.15
C THR A 50 -7.17 -5.50 -4.00
N PRO A 51 -8.22 -4.67 -3.85
CA PRO A 51 -9.41 -4.77 -4.67
C PRO A 51 -9.06 -4.77 -6.17
N SER A 52 -9.65 -5.70 -6.93
CA SER A 52 -9.45 -5.75 -8.38
C SER A 52 -9.91 -4.46 -9.05
N VAL A 53 -9.14 -4.01 -10.05
CA VAL A 53 -9.48 -2.86 -10.91
C VAL A 53 -10.08 -3.26 -12.26
N ARG A 54 -10.12 -4.56 -12.59
CA ARG A 54 -10.49 -5.05 -13.94
C ARG A 54 -11.88 -4.60 -14.37
N ASP A 55 -12.87 -4.73 -13.48
CA ASP A 55 -14.29 -4.49 -13.78
C ASP A 55 -14.82 -3.22 -13.13
N GLN A 56 -13.92 -2.33 -12.67
CA GLN A 56 -14.33 -1.05 -12.09
C GLN A 56 -14.93 -0.17 -13.18
N GLN A 57 -16.22 0.10 -13.07
CA GLN A 57 -16.92 1.03 -13.96
C GLN A 57 -16.44 2.45 -13.69
N LEU A 58 -16.15 3.19 -14.76
CA LEU A 58 -15.85 4.62 -14.65
C LEU A 58 -17.13 5.37 -14.26
N GLU A 59 -17.03 6.23 -13.26
CA GLU A 59 -18.15 7.06 -12.86
C GLU A 59 -18.38 8.21 -13.85
N ASP A 60 -19.64 8.42 -14.23
CA ASP A 60 -20.06 9.63 -14.93
C ASP A 60 -19.87 10.88 -14.05
N ILE A 61 -19.62 12.05 -14.67
CA ILE A 61 -19.44 13.33 -13.97
C ILE A 61 -20.56 13.65 -12.95
N PRO A 62 -21.87 13.52 -13.27
CA PRO A 62 -22.93 13.73 -12.28
C PRO A 62 -22.87 12.74 -11.11
N THR A 63 -22.62 11.46 -11.40
CA THR A 63 -22.49 10.39 -10.41
C THR A 63 -21.32 10.66 -9.46
N TYR A 64 -20.16 11.04 -9.99
CA TYR A 64 -18.98 11.43 -9.22
C TYR A 64 -19.29 12.58 -8.26
N ARG A 65 -20.00 13.61 -8.72
CA ARG A 65 -20.36 14.76 -7.87
C ARG A 65 -21.30 14.35 -6.73
N ALA A 66 -22.27 13.49 -6.99
CA ALA A 66 -23.19 12.98 -5.98
C ALA A 66 -22.46 12.11 -4.94
N ASN A 67 -21.64 11.15 -5.41
CA ASN A 67 -20.86 10.26 -4.56
C ASN A 67 -19.86 11.05 -3.69
N ARG A 68 -19.22 12.08 -4.26
CA ARG A 68 -18.31 12.95 -3.50
C ARG A 68 -19.02 13.71 -2.38
N LYS A 69 -20.26 14.19 -2.58
CA LYS A 69 -21.06 14.82 -1.51
C LYS A 69 -21.41 13.80 -0.42
N LYS A 70 -21.85 12.61 -0.82
CA LYS A 70 -22.19 11.51 0.10
C LYS A 70 -20.98 11.08 0.94
N LEU A 71 -19.81 10.92 0.31
CA LEU A 71 -18.56 10.55 0.98
C LEU A 71 -18.15 11.58 2.04
N ARG A 72 -18.22 12.88 1.72
CA ARG A 72 -17.92 13.94 2.70
C ARG A 72 -18.82 13.87 3.93
N MET A 73 -20.12 13.63 3.72
CA MET A 73 -21.08 13.52 4.81
C MET A 73 -20.80 12.29 5.68
N LEU A 74 -20.44 11.15 5.06
CA LEU A 74 -20.06 9.94 5.81
C LEU A 74 -18.78 10.14 6.63
N LEU A 75 -17.78 10.84 6.09
CA LEU A 75 -16.55 11.16 6.82
C LEU A 75 -16.84 12.09 8.01
N LEU A 76 -17.66 13.13 7.80
CA LEU A 76 -18.09 14.00 8.90
C LEU A 76 -18.83 13.23 9.99
N LEU A 77 -19.75 12.34 9.61
CA LEU A 77 -20.47 11.48 10.56
C LEU A 77 -19.53 10.52 11.30
N ARG A 78 -18.53 9.96 10.61
CA ARG A 78 -17.49 9.15 11.24
C ARG A 78 -16.72 9.98 12.27
N ASP A 79 -16.33 11.20 11.94
CA ASP A 79 -15.57 12.07 12.84
C ASP A 79 -16.41 12.49 14.06
N GLN A 80 -17.71 12.72 13.88
CA GLN A 80 -18.65 13.00 14.98
C GLN A 80 -18.95 11.77 15.85
N ASN A 81 -19.03 10.59 15.23
CA ASN A 81 -19.24 9.31 15.92
C ASN A 81 -17.95 8.75 16.54
N LEU A 82 -16.79 9.33 16.22
CA LEU A 82 -15.57 9.08 16.96
C LEU A 82 -15.77 9.72 18.34
N THR A 83 -16.27 8.93 19.29
CA THR A 83 -16.29 9.33 20.70
C THR A 83 -14.87 9.75 21.08
N SER A 84 -14.75 10.81 21.87
CA SER A 84 -13.48 11.29 22.43
C SER A 84 -12.90 10.33 23.47
N GLU A 85 -12.89 9.02 23.20
CA GLU A 85 -12.32 7.98 24.06
C GLU A 85 -10.78 7.99 23.96
N VAL A 86 -10.20 9.13 24.31
CA VAL A 86 -8.77 9.30 24.65
C VAL A 86 -8.66 10.34 25.77
N GLU A 87 -9.52 10.23 26.79
CA GLU A 87 -9.29 10.92 28.07
C GLU A 87 -10.02 10.20 29.22
N SER A 88 -9.72 8.91 29.43
CA SER A 88 -10.02 8.19 30.68
C SER A 88 -9.26 6.86 30.67
N GLY A 89 -7.93 6.95 30.70
CA GLY A 89 -7.07 5.86 31.12
C GLY A 89 -6.38 6.31 32.39
N GLU A 90 -7.14 6.41 33.49
CA GLU A 90 -6.57 6.50 34.84
C GLU A 90 -5.54 5.36 35.00
N ASP A 91 -4.35 5.74 35.45
CA ASP A 91 -3.21 4.87 35.70
C ASP A 91 -3.58 3.78 36.72
N GLY A 92 -4.04 2.63 36.21
CA GLY A 92 -4.29 1.43 37.00
C GLY A 92 -2.98 0.73 37.34
N GLU A 93 -2.38 1.15 38.45
CA GLU A 93 -1.24 0.52 39.12
C GLU A 93 -1.40 -1.00 39.22
N LEU A 94 -0.62 -1.73 38.40
CA LEU A 94 -0.54 -3.18 38.46
C LEU A 94 0.49 -3.58 39.53
N GLU A 95 0.07 -3.68 40.78
CA GLU A 95 0.82 -4.44 41.79
C GLU A 95 0.76 -5.94 41.43
N GLY A 96 1.89 -6.48 40.97
CA GLY A 96 2.12 -7.92 40.90
C GLY A 96 2.51 -8.49 42.27
N PRO A 97 2.28 -9.79 42.54
CA PRO A 97 2.53 -10.37 43.85
C PRO A 97 4.04 -10.47 44.13
N VAL A 98 4.41 -10.09 45.35
CA VAL A 98 5.75 -10.28 45.93
C VAL A 98 6.03 -11.79 46.06
N ALA A 99 7.17 -12.22 45.55
CA ALA A 99 7.69 -13.60 45.67
C ALA A 99 8.31 -13.87 47.04
#